data_AF-Q56ZI8-F1
#
_entry.id   AF-Q56ZI8-F1
#
_cell.length_a   1.000
_cell.length_b   1.000
_cell.length_c   1.000
_cell.angle_alpha   90.00
_cell.angle_beta   90.00
_cell.angle_gamma   90.00
#
_symmetry.space_group_name_H-M   'P 1'
#
loop_
_entity.id
_entity.type
_entity.pdbx_description
1 polymer ?
#
loop_
_entity_poly.entity_id
_entity_poly.type
_entity_poly.pdbx_seq_one_letter_code
_entity_poly.pdbx_strand_id
1 'polypeptide(L)' 'ILSDVDADNDGRINYDEFCAMMRSGNPQQPRLF' A
#
# COMPACT_ATOMS: atom_id res chain seq x y z
N ILE A 1 5.79 6.03 -1.21
CA ILE A 1 4.31 6.15 -1.23
C ILE A 1 3.65 5.30 -2.33
N LEU A 2 4.03 5.39 -3.61
CA LEU A 2 3.48 4.48 -4.65
C LEU A 2 4.23 3.13 -4.66
N SER A 3 5.56 3.16 -4.54
CA SER A 3 6.43 1.97 -4.51
C SER A 3 6.26 1.07 -3.28
N ASP A 4 5.54 1.51 -2.26
CA ASP A 4 5.31 0.70 -1.05
C ASP A 4 4.10 -0.23 -1.20
N VAL A 5 3.29 0.00 -2.24
CA VAL A 5 2.01 -0.69 -2.49
C VAL A 5 2.12 -1.67 -3.67
N ASP A 6 3.05 -1.38 -4.56
CA ASP A 6 3.44 -2.24 -5.68
C ASP A 6 4.10 -3.52 -5.13
N ALA A 7 3.29 -4.57 -5.01
CA ALA A 7 3.69 -5.80 -4.33
C ALA A 7 4.57 -6.67 -5.23
N ASP A 8 4.34 -6.60 -6.54
CA ASP A 8 5.09 -7.33 -7.55
C ASP A 8 6.23 -6.52 -8.20
N ASN A 9 6.34 -5.23 -7.86
CA ASN A 9 7.38 -4.29 -8.30
C ASN A 9 7.38 -4.11 -9.83
N ASP A 10 6.20 -4.14 -10.46
CA ASP A 10 6.04 -3.92 -11.89
C ASP A 10 5.96 -2.42 -12.28
N GLY A 11 5.93 -1.54 -11.27
CA GLY A 11 5.84 -0.09 -11.42
C GLY A 11 4.43 0.43 -11.67
N ARG A 12 3.41 -0.42 -11.53
CA ARG A 12 1.98 -0.11 -11.68
C ARG A 12 1.23 -0.65 -10.46
N ILE A 13 -0.03 -0.26 -10.34
CA ILE A 13 -0.91 -0.79 -9.30
C ILE A 13 -2.10 -1.40 -10.03
N ASN A 14 -2.24 -2.71 -9.90
CA ASN A 14 -3.40 -3.43 -10.40
C ASN A 14 -4.57 -3.37 -9.41
N TYR A 15 -5.74 -3.85 -9.84
CA TYR A 15 -6.95 -3.75 -9.04
C TYR A 15 -6.85 -4.51 -7.70
N ASP A 16 -6.22 -5.68 -7.70
CA ASP A 16 -6.02 -6.50 -6.50
C ASP A 16 -5.09 -5.81 -5.50
N GLU A 17 -4.02 -5.19 -5.98
CA GLU A 17 -3.10 -4.41 -5.16
C GLU A 17 -3.77 -3.18 -4.57
N PHE A 18 -4.64 -2.50 -5.32
CA PHE A 18 -5.44 -1.39 -4.80
C PHE A 18 -6.42 -1.85 -3.71
N CYS A 19 -7.08 -2.99 -3.91
CA CYS A 19 -7.94 -3.59 -2.89
C CYS A 19 -7.13 -4.01 -1.65
N ALA A 20 -5.94 -4.57 -1.83
CA ALA A 20 -5.04 -4.94 -0.75
C ALA A 20 -4.55 -3.70 0.02
N MET A 21 -4.25 -2.61 -0.67
CA MET A 21 -3.91 -1.30 -0.08
C MET A 21 -5.05 -0.76 0.76
N MET A 22 -6.28 -0.74 0.24
CA MET A 22 -7.44 -0.26 0.99
C MET A 22 -7.77 -1.12 2.21
N ARG A 23 -7.54 -2.44 2.12
CA ARG A 23 -7.72 -3.37 3.25
C ARG A 23 -6.59 -3.27 4.28
N SER A 24 -5.36 -2.99 3.83
CA SER A 24 -4.19 -2.80 4.69
C SER A 24 -4.06 -1.37 5.23
N GLY A 25 -4.90 -0.45 4.76
CA GLY A 25 -5.04 0.92 5.22
C GLY A 25 -5.58 1.06 6.65
N ASN A 26 -5.11 0.24 7.59
CA ASN A 26 -5.08 0.66 8.97
C ASN A 26 -3.99 1.76 9.04
N PRO A 27 -4.32 3.03 9.35
CA PRO A 27 -3.35 4.10 9.48
C PRO A 27 -2.55 3.89 10.77
N GLN A 28 -1.74 2.85 10.82
CA GLN A 28 -0.59 2.77 11.70
C GLN A 28 0.57 3.16 10.79
N GLN A 29 0.96 4.43 10.74
CA GLN A 29 1.94 5.00 11.69
C GLN A 29 2.23 6.47 11.27
N PRO A 30 2.61 7.37 12.18
CA PRO A 30 3.63 7.10 13.18
C PRO A 30 3.12 7.22 14.62
N ARG A 31 3.61 6.31 15.45
CA ARG A 31 3.92 6.63 16.84
C ARG A 31 5.01 7.71 16.82
N LEU A 32 4.61 8.96 16.61
CA LEU A 32 5.42 10.09 17.01
C LEU A 32 5.08 10.34 18.47
N PHE A 33 6.13 10.18 19.28
CA PHE A 33 6.22 10.45 20.70
C PHE A 33 5.55 11.78 21.08
#